data_AF-A0A1V6FCN0-F1
#
_entry.id   AF-A0A1V6FCN0-F1
#
_cell.length_a   1.000
_cell.length_b   1.000
_cell.length_c   1.000
_cell.angle_alpha   90.00
_cell.angle_beta   90.00
_cell.angle_gamma   90.00
#
_symmetry.space_group_name_H-M   'P 1'
#
loop_
_entity.id
_entity.type
_entity.pdbx_description
1 polymer ?
#
loop_
_entity_poly.entity_id
_entity_poly.type
_entity_poly.pdbx_seq_one_letter_code
_entity_poly.pdbx_strand_id
1 'polypeptide(L)'
;MVIIKIYSQDVYVAAEISVKYADEIAKSLGLTKEDVFIIGSDGALIAEGVDQVSWFTYLEVSLPANLKHKQDALSKVLLEVFSNYGVHLMIKYDYVQKENIVKILNPDFKVFNETMVEVYSHGNYYEDENEDLDEDWDDEEDE
;
A
#
# COMPACT_ATOMS: atom_id res chain seq x y z
N MET A 1 3.91 15.66 -9.61
CA MET A 1 3.19 15.11 -8.46
C MET A 1 1.92 14.38 -8.89
N VAL A 2 1.67 13.21 -8.31
CA VAL A 2 0.43 12.42 -8.37
C VAL A 2 0.08 11.98 -6.94
N ILE A 3 -1.21 11.98 -6.60
CA ILE A 3 -1.70 11.44 -5.32
C ILE A 3 -2.65 10.29 -5.63
N ILE A 4 -2.42 9.13 -5.03
CA ILE A 4 -3.25 7.94 -5.15
C ILE A 4 -3.81 7.61 -3.77
N LYS A 5 -5.12 7.74 -3.61
CA LYS A 5 -5.82 7.27 -2.42
C LYS A 5 -6.32 5.85 -2.66
N ILE A 6 -6.05 4.98 -1.70
CA ILE A 6 -6.48 3.59 -1.71
C ILE A 6 -7.59 3.43 -0.68
N TYR A 7 -8.75 2.95 -1.13
CA TYR A 7 -9.86 2.58 -0.29
C TYR A 7 -9.97 1.06 -0.21
N SER A 8 -10.64 0.60 0.85
CA SER A 8 -10.96 -0.82 1.04
C SER A 8 -9.71 -1.71 1.15
N GLN A 9 -8.62 -1.14 1.66
CA GLN A 9 -7.36 -1.85 1.91
C GLN A 9 -6.78 -1.34 3.23
N ASP A 10 -5.97 -2.19 3.87
CA ASP A 10 -5.26 -1.80 5.07
C ASP A 10 -4.26 -0.67 4.78
N VAL A 11 -4.05 0.25 5.73
CA VAL A 11 -3.06 1.32 5.65
C VAL A 11 -1.65 0.81 5.35
N TYR A 12 -1.29 -0.41 5.77
CA TYR A 12 0.00 -1.02 5.47
C TYR A 12 0.19 -1.30 3.97
N VAL A 13 -0.89 -1.52 3.21
CA VAL A 13 -0.83 -1.64 1.75
C VAL A 13 -0.31 -0.34 1.15
N ALA A 14 -0.77 0.83 1.63
CA ALA A 14 -0.28 2.11 1.12
C ALA A 14 1.24 2.29 1.33
N ALA A 15 1.76 1.87 2.49
CA ALA A 15 3.18 1.91 2.79
C ALA A 15 3.98 0.94 1.90
N GLU A 16 3.49 -0.29 1.75
CA GLU A 16 4.10 -1.30 0.88
C GLU A 16 4.15 -0.81 -0.59
N ILE A 17 3.04 -0.28 -1.10
CA ILE A 17 2.97 0.24 -2.47
C ILE A 17 3.95 1.40 -2.66
N SER A 18 4.05 2.30 -1.68
CA SER A 18 4.97 3.43 -1.73
C SER A 18 6.44 2.99 -1.79
N VAL A 19 6.81 1.90 -1.12
CA VAL A 19 8.20 1.39 -1.13
C VAL A 19 8.49 0.62 -2.41
N LYS A 20 7.58 -0.28 -2.82
CA LYS A 20 7.84 -1.23 -3.90
C LYS A 20 7.58 -0.66 -5.30
N TYR A 21 6.57 0.20 -5.46
CA TYR A 21 6.05 0.55 -6.78
C TYR A 21 6.06 2.05 -7.11
N ALA A 22 6.48 2.92 -6.19
CA ALA A 22 6.52 4.36 -6.44
C ALA A 22 7.40 4.74 -7.65
N ASP A 23 8.55 4.08 -7.82
CA ASP A 23 9.43 4.31 -8.99
C ASP A 23 8.76 3.93 -10.32
N GLU A 24 8.01 2.83 -10.34
CA GLU A 24 7.32 2.34 -11.53
C GLU A 24 6.14 3.25 -11.92
N ILE A 25 5.33 3.62 -10.92
CA ILE A 25 4.24 4.59 -11.07
C ILE A 25 4.80 5.91 -11.60
N ALA A 26 5.89 6.42 -11.02
CA ALA A 26 6.54 7.66 -11.43
C ALA A 26 7.01 7.59 -12.90
N LYS A 27 7.65 6.49 -13.30
CA LYS A 27 8.11 6.28 -14.69
C LYS A 27 6.97 6.34 -15.70
N SER A 28 5.81 5.73 -15.39
CA SER A 28 4.63 5.78 -16.28
C SER A 28 4.16 7.22 -16.56
N LEU A 29 4.42 8.14 -15.63
CA LEU A 29 4.05 9.54 -15.71
C LEU A 29 5.20 10.47 -16.12
N GLY A 30 6.43 9.97 -16.23
CA GLY A 30 7.63 10.80 -16.41
C GLY A 30 7.90 11.73 -15.22
N LEU A 31 7.66 11.24 -14.00
CA LEU A 31 7.92 11.91 -12.73
C LEU A 31 9.09 11.23 -11.99
N THR A 32 9.46 11.74 -10.82
CA THR A 32 10.34 11.05 -9.86
C THR A 32 9.51 10.39 -8.75
N LYS A 33 10.07 9.45 -8.00
CA LYS A 33 9.36 8.78 -6.90
C LYS A 33 8.90 9.74 -5.80
N GLU A 34 9.64 10.83 -5.56
CA GLU A 34 9.29 11.86 -4.57
C GLU A 34 8.05 12.67 -4.95
N ASP A 35 7.58 12.48 -6.19
CA ASP A 35 6.37 13.07 -6.73
C ASP A 35 5.17 12.12 -6.68
N VAL A 36 5.33 10.89 -6.17
CA VAL A 36 4.26 9.91 -5.97
C VAL A 36 3.88 9.88 -4.50
N PHE A 37 2.62 10.14 -4.21
CA PHE A 37 2.08 10.09 -2.86
C PHE A 37 0.97 9.04 -2.80
N ILE A 38 1.10 8.09 -1.88
CA ILE A 38 0.09 7.08 -1.62
C ILE A 38 -0.58 7.39 -0.28
N ILE A 39 -1.91 7.38 -0.25
CA ILE A 39 -2.71 7.63 0.93
C ILE A 39 -3.56 6.39 1.19
N GLY A 40 -3.37 5.74 2.34
CA GLY A 40 -4.34 4.76 2.83
C GLY A 40 -5.56 5.48 3.39
N SER A 41 -6.76 5.06 3.01
CA SER A 41 -8.01 5.61 3.51
C SER A 41 -8.84 4.55 4.20
N ASP A 42 -9.28 4.87 5.41
CA ASP A 42 -10.32 4.10 6.08
C ASP A 42 -11.66 4.31 5.35
N GLY A 43 -12.37 3.22 5.07
CA GLY A 43 -13.66 3.28 4.40
C GLY A 43 -14.18 1.91 3.99
N ALA A 44 -15.42 1.63 4.38
CA ALA A 44 -16.15 0.48 3.84
C ALA A 44 -16.69 0.83 2.45
N LEU A 45 -16.50 -0.07 1.50
CA LEU A 45 -17.14 0.02 0.19
C LEU A 45 -18.40 -0.84 0.23
N ILE A 46 -19.56 -0.20 0.21
CA ILE A 46 -20.85 -0.90 0.26
C ILE A 46 -21.54 -0.77 -1.10
N ALA A 47 -21.92 -1.89 -1.69
CA ALA A 47 -22.78 -1.96 -2.87
C ALA A 47 -23.91 -2.95 -2.62
N GLU A 48 -25.14 -2.57 -2.98
CA GLU A 48 -26.34 -3.41 -2.79
C GLU A 48 -26.56 -3.88 -1.33
N GLY A 49 -26.06 -3.10 -0.36
CA GLY A 49 -26.15 -3.44 1.07
C GLY A 49 -25.12 -4.49 1.54
N VAL A 50 -24.16 -4.86 0.69
CA VAL A 50 -23.12 -5.85 1.00
C VAL A 50 -21.75 -5.17 1.00
N ASP A 51 -20.91 -5.52 1.97
CA ASP A 51 -19.50 -5.11 2.02
C ASP A 51 -18.71 -5.70 0.86
N GLN A 52 -18.05 -4.83 0.10
CA GLN A 52 -17.30 -5.14 -1.11
C GLN A 52 -15.78 -5.11 -0.92
N VAL A 53 -15.29 -4.88 0.29
CA VAL A 53 -13.86 -4.68 0.58
C VAL A 53 -12.99 -5.83 0.06
N SER A 54 -13.47 -7.07 0.14
CA SER A 54 -12.73 -8.25 -0.35
C SER A 54 -12.76 -8.43 -1.88
N TRP A 55 -13.61 -7.70 -2.60
CA TRP A 55 -13.76 -7.86 -4.05
C TRP A 55 -13.20 -6.68 -4.83
N PHE A 56 -13.33 -5.46 -4.32
CA PHE A 56 -12.93 -4.25 -5.03
C PHE A 56 -11.86 -3.47 -4.30
N THR A 57 -10.77 -3.21 -5.02
CA THR A 57 -9.85 -2.13 -4.68
C THR A 57 -10.32 -0.87 -5.39
N TYR A 58 -10.62 0.18 -4.63
CA TYR A 58 -11.01 1.48 -5.19
C TYR A 58 -9.88 2.50 -5.04
N LEU A 59 -9.48 3.10 -6.15
CA LEU A 59 -8.44 4.10 -6.22
C LEU A 59 -9.01 5.45 -6.66
N GLU A 60 -8.67 6.51 -5.93
CA GLU A 60 -8.81 7.89 -6.42
C GLU A 60 -7.45 8.44 -6.76
N VAL A 61 -7.27 8.84 -8.02
CA VAL A 61 -6.00 9.34 -8.55
C VAL A 61 -6.14 10.80 -8.90
N SER A 62 -5.54 11.66 -8.07
CA SER A 62 -5.40 13.08 -8.36
C SER A 62 -4.18 13.31 -9.25
N LEU A 63 -4.41 13.74 -10.49
CA LEU A 63 -3.39 13.88 -11.51
C LEU A 63 -3.44 15.27 -12.17
N PRO A 64 -2.29 15.94 -12.40
CA PRO A 64 -2.25 17.16 -13.19
C PRO A 64 -2.87 16.99 -14.58
N ALA A 65 -3.72 17.93 -15.00
CA ALA A 65 -4.48 17.84 -16.26
C ALA A 65 -3.58 17.68 -17.50
N ASN A 66 -2.38 18.25 -17.49
CA ASN A 66 -1.40 18.10 -18.57
C ASN A 66 -0.88 16.65 -18.73
N LEU A 67 -1.05 15.79 -17.72
CA LEU A 67 -0.67 14.38 -17.73
C LEU A 67 -1.83 13.44 -18.11
N LYS A 68 -3.01 13.96 -18.46
CA LYS A 68 -4.18 13.16 -18.86
C LYS A 68 -3.89 12.17 -20.00
N HIS A 69 -3.02 12.53 -20.94
CA HIS A 69 -2.62 11.66 -22.04
C HIS A 69 -1.84 10.40 -21.58
N LYS A 70 -1.38 10.36 -20.33
CA LYS A 70 -0.68 9.20 -19.73
C LYS A 70 -1.60 8.33 -18.88
N GLN A 71 -2.90 8.64 -18.81
CA GLN A 71 -3.87 7.90 -18.00
C GLN A 71 -3.81 6.40 -18.29
N ASP A 72 -3.86 5.99 -19.55
CA ASP A 72 -3.89 4.57 -19.93
C ASP A 72 -2.62 3.83 -19.54
N ALA A 73 -1.46 4.48 -19.64
CA ALA A 73 -0.19 3.90 -19.19
C ALA A 73 -0.18 3.72 -17.67
N LEU A 74 -0.65 4.73 -16.93
CA LEU A 74 -0.77 4.64 -15.48
C LEU A 74 -1.80 3.58 -15.05
N SER A 75 -2.96 3.49 -15.72
CA SER A 75 -3.99 2.49 -15.40
C SER A 75 -3.47 1.06 -15.53
N LYS A 76 -2.62 0.78 -16.52
CA LYS A 76 -1.99 -0.53 -16.69
C LYS A 76 -1.05 -0.86 -15.54
N VAL A 77 -0.20 0.08 -15.16
CA VAL A 77 0.70 -0.09 -13.99
C VAL A 77 -0.11 -0.30 -12.71
N LEU A 78 -1.15 0.50 -12.48
CA LEU A 78 -2.00 0.34 -11.29
C LEU A 78 -2.73 -1.00 -11.30
N LEU A 79 -3.16 -1.50 -12.46
CA LEU A 79 -3.75 -2.83 -12.55
C LEU A 79 -2.77 -3.93 -12.15
N GLU A 80 -1.54 -3.87 -12.64
CA GLU A 80 -0.49 -4.84 -12.30
C GLU A 80 -0.17 -4.78 -10.79
N VAL A 81 0.01 -3.57 -10.24
CA VAL A 81 0.30 -3.33 -8.83
C VAL A 81 -0.81 -3.85 -7.92
N PHE A 82 -2.08 -3.55 -8.24
CA PHE A 82 -3.21 -3.85 -7.35
C PHE A 82 -3.87 -5.21 -7.60
N SER A 83 -3.40 -5.98 -8.58
CA SER A 83 -3.94 -7.30 -8.94
C SER A 83 -3.94 -8.32 -7.78
N ASN A 84 -3.05 -8.17 -6.80
CA ASN A 84 -2.95 -9.07 -5.65
C ASN A 84 -3.79 -8.63 -4.44
N TYR A 85 -4.40 -7.44 -4.48
CA TYR A 85 -5.10 -6.84 -3.33
C TYR A 85 -6.62 -6.88 -3.45
N GLY A 86 -7.15 -7.14 -4.65
CA GLY A 86 -8.59 -7.27 -4.89
C GLY A 86 -8.88 -7.99 -6.20
N VAL A 87 -10.09 -8.53 -6.33
CA VAL A 87 -10.54 -9.22 -7.55
C VAL A 87 -10.79 -8.22 -8.69
N HIS A 88 -11.28 -7.04 -8.32
CA HIS A 88 -11.63 -5.96 -9.22
C HIS A 88 -10.93 -4.68 -8.82
N LEU A 89 -10.52 -3.90 -9.83
CA LEU A 89 -9.91 -2.60 -9.63
C LEU A 89 -10.82 -1.54 -10.23
N MET A 90 -11.20 -0.56 -9.41
CA MET A 90 -11.91 0.63 -9.83
C MET A 90 -11.00 1.84 -9.67
N ILE A 91 -10.79 2.60 -10.75
CA ILE A 91 -9.93 3.79 -10.74
C ILE A 91 -10.75 5.01 -11.15
N LYS A 92 -10.84 5.99 -10.26
CA LYS A 92 -11.37 7.32 -10.54
C LYS A 92 -10.21 8.30 -10.72
N TYR A 93 -10.22 9.03 -11.83
CA TYR A 93 -9.24 10.08 -12.11
C TYR A 93 -9.82 11.46 -11.82
N ASP A 94 -9.18 12.20 -10.92
CA ASP A 94 -9.47 13.59 -10.62
C ASP A 94 -8.37 14.48 -11.23
N TYR A 95 -8.73 15.18 -12.31
CA TYR A 95 -7.79 16.05 -13.02
C TYR A 95 -7.74 17.45 -12.40
N VAL A 96 -6.56 17.83 -11.92
CA VAL A 96 -6.34 19.14 -11.29
C VAL A 96 -5.43 20.02 -12.15
N GLN A 97 -5.71 21.32 -12.18
CA GLN A 97 -4.81 22.27 -12.81
C GLN A 97 -3.50 22.32 -12.03
N LYS A 98 -2.37 22.40 -12.74
CA LYS A 98 -1.04 22.33 -12.11
C LYS A 98 -0.85 23.49 -11.11
N GLU A 99 -1.42 24.64 -11.41
CA GLU A 99 -1.37 25.86 -10.60
C GLU A 99 -2.15 25.72 -9.28
N ASN A 100 -3.08 24.76 -9.20
CA ASN A 100 -3.87 24.50 -8.01
C ASN A 100 -3.17 23.49 -7.06
N ILE A 101 -1.98 23.01 -7.41
CA ILE A 101 -1.17 22.14 -6.56
C ILE A 101 0.01 22.95 -6.03
N VAL A 102 0.10 23.05 -4.70
CA VAL A 102 1.24 23.65 -4.01
C VAL A 102 1.88 22.63 -3.09
N LYS A 103 3.17 22.34 -3.31
CA LYS A 103 4.00 21.48 -2.46
C LYS A 103 5.08 22.35 -1.83
N ILE A 104 5.04 22.49 -0.50
CA ILE A 104 6.04 23.23 0.27
C ILE A 104 6.85 22.20 1.06
N LEU A 105 8.15 22.17 0.84
CA LEU A 105 9.07 21.30 1.57
C LEU A 105 9.84 22.15 2.59
N ASN A 106 9.94 21.67 3.82
CA ASN A 106 10.82 22.28 4.81
C ASN A 106 12.28 21.86 4.49
N PRO A 107 13.18 22.80 4.14
CA PRO A 107 14.57 22.47 3.80
C PRO A 107 15.36 21.88 4.98
N ASP A 108 14.93 22.16 6.21
CA ASP A 108 15.60 21.69 7.44
C ASP A 108 15.31 20.22 7.74
N PHE A 109 14.30 19.63 7.09
CA PHE A 109 13.92 18.23 7.26
C PHE A 109 14.07 17.48 5.93
N LYS A 110 15.17 16.73 5.80
CA LYS A 110 15.32 15.74 4.71
C LYS A 110 14.47 14.51 5.03
N VAL A 111 13.17 14.58 4.74
CA VAL A 111 12.23 13.49 5.03
C VAL A 111 12.40 12.28 4.10
N PHE A 112 13.09 12.42 2.96
CA PHE A 112 13.06 11.44 1.87
C PHE A 112 14.30 10.57 1.67
N ASN A 113 15.34 10.64 2.50
CA ASN A 113 16.45 9.68 2.46
C ASN A 113 17.10 9.56 3.86
N GLU A 114 17.38 8.31 4.27
CA GLU A 114 18.26 7.86 5.38
C GLU A 114 17.61 7.34 6.68
N THR A 115 16.29 7.23 6.81
CA THR A 115 15.68 6.46 7.90
C THR A 115 15.00 5.19 7.39
N MET A 116 15.75 4.38 6.62
CA MET A 116 15.58 2.95 6.80
C MET A 116 16.12 2.65 8.19
N VAL A 117 15.22 2.58 9.17
CA VAL A 117 15.54 1.80 10.36
C VAL A 117 15.76 0.39 9.83
N GLU A 118 17.01 -0.06 9.76
CA GLU A 118 17.30 -1.49 9.74
C GLU A 118 16.57 -2.03 10.96
N VAL A 119 15.42 -2.67 10.73
CA VAL A 119 14.87 -3.57 11.71
C VAL A 119 15.89 -4.69 11.77
N TYR A 120 16.88 -4.55 12.65
CA TYR A 120 17.56 -5.71 13.18
C TYR A 120 16.43 -6.60 13.64
N SER A 121 16.26 -7.73 12.98
CA SER A 121 15.49 -8.84 13.51
C SER A 121 16.17 -9.22 14.83
N HIS A 122 15.89 -8.45 15.89
CA HIS A 122 16.08 -8.94 17.24
C HIS A 122 15.23 -10.20 17.27
N GLY A 123 15.93 -11.30 17.47
CA GLY A 123 15.39 -12.64 17.36
C GLY A 123 14.04 -12.71 18.04
N ASN A 124 13.16 -13.50 17.42
CA ASN A 124 11.88 -13.90 17.97
C ASN A 124 11.95 -13.96 19.50
N TYR A 125 11.31 -13.00 20.16
CA TYR A 125 11.01 -13.02 21.60
C TYR A 125 9.86 -14.01 21.86
N TYR A 126 9.93 -15.16 21.20
CA TYR A 126 9.33 -16.40 21.66
C TYR A 126 10.53 -17.28 21.93
N GLU A 127 11.00 -17.13 23.16
CA GLU A 127 11.80 -18.13 23.86
C GLU A 127 11.18 -19.49 23.56
N ASP A 128 11.92 -20.30 22.80
CA ASP A 128 11.73 -21.74 22.72
C ASP A 128 12.18 -22.30 24.08
N GLU A 129 11.42 -21.99 25.14
CA GLU A 129 11.36 -22.79 26.36
C GLU A 129 10.55 -24.05 26.03
N ASN A 130 11.08 -24.86 25.10
CA ASN A 130 10.84 -26.29 25.16
C ASN A 130 11.82 -26.83 26.20
N GLU A 131 11.49 -26.58 27.47
CA GLU A 131 12.00 -27.37 28.58
C GLU A 131 11.62 -28.83 28.31
N ASP A 132 12.65 -29.67 28.17
CA ASP A 132 12.55 -31.12 28.24
C ASP A 132 11.85 -31.51 29.55
N LEU A 133 10.54 -31.70 29.50
CA LEU A 133 9.76 -32.40 30.52
C LEU A 133 9.44 -33.79 29.99
N ASP A 134 10.42 -34.68 30.18
CA ASP A 134 10.20 -36.13 30.30
C ASP A 134 9.19 -36.36 31.45
N GLU A 135 7.91 -36.45 31.12
CA GLU A 135 6.87 -37.00 32.01
C GLU A 135 6.24 -38.21 31.35
N ASP A 136 6.96 -39.33 31.51
CA ASP A 136 6.56 -40.71 31.25
C ASP A 136 5.39 -41.07 32.20
N TRP A 137 4.16 -40.82 31.77
CA TRP A 137 2.94 -41.31 32.42
C TRP A 137 2.42 -42.53 31.66
N ASP A 138 3.08 -43.67 31.89
CA ASP A 138 2.51 -45.00 31.68
C ASP A 138 1.38 -45.21 32.69
N ASP A 139 0.13 -45.01 32.27
CA ASP A 139 -1.05 -45.57 32.94
C ASP A 139 -1.68 -46.62 32.02
N GLU A 140 -1.71 -47.84 32.53
CA GLU A 140 -2.23 -49.07 31.93
C GLU A 140 -3.76 -49.03 31.67
N GLU A 141 -4.17 -50.04 30.89
CA GLU A 141 -5.50 -50.65 30.75
C GLU A 141 -6.42 -50.13 29.63
N ASP A 142 -6.57 -50.96 28.58
CA ASP A 142 -7.79 -51.76 28.39
C ASP A 142 -7.66 -52.73 27.20
N GLU A 143 -7.44 -54.03 27.49
CA GLU A 143 -8.10 -55.21 26.84
C GLU A 143 -7.76 -56.53 27.56
#